data_AF-A0A2W6UDS3-F1
#
_entry.id   AF-A0A2W6UDS3-F1
#
_cell.length_a   1.000
_cell.length_b   1.000
_cell.length_c   1.000
_cell.angle_alpha   90.00
_cell.angle_beta   90.00
_cell.angle_gamma   90.00
#
_symmetry.space_group_name_H-M   'P 1'
#
loop_
_entity.id
_entity.type
_entity.pdbx_description
1 polymer ?
#
loop_
_entity_poly.entity_id
_entity_poly.type
_entity_poly.pdbx_seq_one_letter_code
_entity_poly.pdbx_strand_id
1 'polypeptide(L)'
;MATETVRGKTVTIHFDGERCIHSRNCVLSHPDVFVPNVVGEWIHPDAVAPEEVALIARNCPSGAIRYEYNDGSHSEPAPVVNLVHIRENGPLAFNAPLLIAGKDEGMRATLCRCGESHNKPFCDHRHVECGFIATGEPVEKKSEALPQRDGPLQVNPTRNGPLHVIGNLEVVSGTGRTI
;
A
#
# COMPACT_ATOMS: atom_id res chain seq x y z
N MET A 1 2.28 16.64 4.25
CA MET A 1 0.95 17.03 4.78
C MET A 1 0.74 16.24 6.07
N ALA A 2 -0.08 16.72 6.99
CA ALA A 2 -0.39 15.96 8.19
C ALA A 2 -1.33 14.79 7.85
N THR A 3 -1.08 13.61 8.43
CA THR A 3 -2.00 12.48 8.40
C THR A 3 -3.36 12.88 9.00
N GLU A 4 -4.44 12.76 8.23
CA GLU A 4 -5.80 12.96 8.71
C GLU A 4 -6.17 11.79 9.63
N THR A 5 -6.66 12.08 10.83
CA THR A 5 -7.04 11.05 11.81
C THR A 5 -8.49 11.25 12.20
N VAL A 6 -9.32 10.24 11.95
CA VAL A 6 -10.76 10.27 12.19
C VAL A 6 -11.12 9.15 13.15
N ARG A 7 -11.51 9.54 14.36
CA ARG A 7 -11.85 8.62 15.46
C ARG A 7 -13.33 8.28 15.43
N GLY A 8 -13.67 7.01 15.21
CA GLY A 8 -15.02 6.47 15.43
C GLY A 8 -15.20 5.95 16.86
N LYS A 9 -16.31 5.24 17.09
CA LYS A 9 -16.63 4.61 18.38
C LYS A 9 -15.66 3.49 18.74
N THR A 10 -15.39 2.59 17.81
CA THR A 10 -14.56 1.39 18.04
C THR A 10 -13.20 1.45 17.35
N VAL A 11 -13.13 2.08 16.18
CA VAL A 11 -11.91 2.14 15.36
C VAL A 11 -11.56 3.59 15.03
N THR A 12 -10.27 3.90 15.02
CA THR A 12 -9.71 5.15 14.49
C THR A 12 -9.09 4.86 13.12
N ILE A 13 -9.42 5.69 12.13
CA ILE A 13 -8.83 5.64 10.77
C ILE A 13 -7.76 6.71 10.66
N HIS A 14 -6.62 6.35 10.09
CA HIS A 14 -5.57 7.28 9.70
C HIS A 14 -5.44 7.31 8.17
N PHE A 15 -5.46 8.49 7.57
CA PHE A 15 -5.30 8.71 6.15
C PHE A 15 -4.10 9.61 5.85
N ASP A 16 -3.13 9.06 5.13
CA ASP A 16 -1.96 9.78 4.63
C ASP A 16 -2.12 10.09 3.14
N GLY A 17 -2.50 11.34 2.85
CA GLY A 17 -2.70 11.83 1.49
C GLY A 17 -1.45 11.80 0.62
N GLU A 18 -0.24 11.90 1.20
CA GLU A 18 1.02 11.87 0.44
C GLU A 18 1.41 10.46 -0.02
N ARG A 19 0.82 9.44 0.58
CA ARG A 19 0.93 8.04 0.14
C ARG A 19 -0.22 7.60 -0.75
N CYS A 20 -1.29 8.38 -0.89
CA CYS A 20 -2.46 7.96 -1.65
C CYS A 20 -2.14 7.95 -3.16
N ILE A 21 -2.30 6.79 -3.81
CA ILE A 21 -2.14 6.67 -5.27
C ILE A 21 -3.46 6.78 -6.03
N HIS A 22 -4.54 7.20 -5.36
CA HIS A 22 -5.89 7.25 -5.91
C HIS A 22 -6.33 5.93 -6.58
N SER A 23 -6.06 4.78 -5.95
CA SER A 23 -6.48 3.47 -6.47
C SER A 23 -8.00 3.30 -6.52
N ARG A 24 -8.73 4.15 -5.81
CA ARG A 24 -10.20 4.14 -5.64
C ARG A 24 -10.75 2.90 -4.92
N ASN A 25 -9.90 2.01 -4.39
CA ASN A 25 -10.36 0.82 -3.65
C ASN A 25 -11.29 1.18 -2.48
N CYS A 26 -10.96 2.22 -1.70
CA CYS A 26 -11.78 2.67 -0.58
C CYS A 26 -13.16 3.17 -1.03
N VAL A 27 -13.19 4.17 -1.92
CA VAL A 27 -14.44 4.81 -2.36
C VAL A 27 -15.32 3.89 -3.23
N LEU A 28 -14.75 2.87 -3.88
CA LEU A 28 -15.51 1.91 -4.68
C LEU A 28 -16.07 0.76 -3.84
N SER A 29 -15.35 0.34 -2.80
CA SER A 29 -15.82 -0.74 -1.92
C SER A 29 -16.83 -0.22 -0.90
N HIS A 30 -16.59 0.95 -0.31
CA HIS A 30 -17.39 1.51 0.77
C HIS A 30 -17.51 3.04 0.62
N PRO A 31 -18.36 3.51 -0.30
CA PRO A 31 -18.61 4.95 -0.52
C PRO A 31 -19.36 5.61 0.65
N ASP A 32 -19.87 4.84 1.59
CA ASP A 32 -20.48 5.25 2.87
C ASP A 32 -19.43 5.52 3.96
N VAL A 33 -18.30 4.81 3.93
CA VAL A 33 -17.15 5.07 4.81
C VAL A 33 -16.23 6.16 4.25
N PHE A 34 -15.93 6.10 2.95
CA PHE A 34 -15.07 7.07 2.26
C PHE A 34 -15.88 7.77 1.16
N VAL A 35 -16.46 8.92 1.48
CA VAL A 35 -17.41 9.62 0.62
C VAL A 35 -16.66 10.53 -0.36
N PRO A 36 -16.59 10.22 -1.67
CA PRO A 36 -15.87 11.05 -2.61
C PRO A 36 -16.64 12.34 -2.96
N ASN A 37 -15.92 13.42 -3.25
CA ASN A 37 -16.45 14.69 -3.79
C ASN A 37 -17.44 15.44 -2.87
N VAL A 38 -17.29 15.30 -1.55
CA VAL A 38 -18.06 16.07 -0.57
C VAL A 38 -17.30 17.28 -0.06
N VAL A 39 -18.03 18.28 0.41
CA VAL A 39 -17.48 19.41 1.15
C VAL A 39 -17.61 19.08 2.64
N GLY A 40 -16.49 19.03 3.35
CA GLY A 40 -16.45 18.73 4.79
C GLY A 40 -15.94 17.32 5.08
N GLU A 41 -16.52 16.69 6.10
CA GLU A 41 -16.15 15.33 6.51
C GLU A 41 -16.43 14.33 5.39
N TRP A 42 -15.45 13.46 5.13
CA TRP A 42 -15.52 12.48 4.04
C TRP A 42 -15.13 11.07 4.49
N ILE A 43 -14.67 10.90 5.74
CA ILE A 43 -14.34 9.61 6.35
C ILE A 43 -15.30 9.37 7.51
N HIS A 44 -16.01 8.24 7.50
CA HIS A 44 -17.00 7.89 8.52
C HIS A 44 -16.73 6.47 9.06
N PRO A 45 -15.86 6.32 10.08
CA PRO A 45 -15.47 5.00 10.60
C PRO A 45 -16.63 4.18 11.16
N ASP A 46 -17.71 4.83 11.59
CA ASP A 46 -18.89 4.19 12.20
C ASP A 46 -19.98 3.80 11.18
N ALA A 47 -19.76 3.99 9.88
CA ALA A 47 -20.73 3.64 8.84
C ALA A 47 -20.88 2.12 8.65
N VAL A 48 -19.83 1.36 8.97
CA VAL A 48 -19.80 -0.11 8.87
C VAL A 48 -19.21 -0.74 10.13
N ALA A 49 -19.24 -2.06 10.22
CA ALA A 49 -18.62 -2.78 11.32
C ALA A 49 -17.09 -2.55 11.36
N PRO A 50 -16.46 -2.54 12.56
CA PRO A 50 -15.00 -2.37 12.72
C PRO A 50 -14.14 -3.28 11.84
N GLU A 51 -14.57 -4.54 11.67
CA GLU A 51 -13.88 -5.55 10.88
C GLU A 51 -13.88 -5.18 9.39
N GLU A 52 -14.94 -4.53 8.92
CA GLU A 52 -15.06 -4.05 7.55
C GLU A 52 -14.18 -2.83 7.32
N VAL A 53 -14.10 -1.89 8.28
CA VAL A 53 -13.10 -0.81 8.25
C VAL A 53 -11.68 -1.36 8.13
N ALA A 54 -11.37 -2.38 8.93
CA ALA A 54 -10.09 -3.07 8.87
C ALA A 54 -9.85 -3.72 7.51
N LEU A 55 -10.86 -4.30 6.86
CA LEU A 55 -10.78 -4.84 5.49
C LEU A 55 -10.50 -3.75 4.46
N ILE A 56 -11.17 -2.60 4.54
CA ILE A 56 -10.94 -1.46 3.63
C ILE A 56 -9.50 -0.96 3.72
N ALA A 57 -9.01 -0.74 4.95
CA ALA A 57 -7.65 -0.29 5.19
C ALA A 57 -6.63 -1.31 4.66
N ARG A 58 -6.87 -2.61 4.93
CA ARG A 58 -6.02 -3.71 4.43
C ARG A 58 -5.98 -3.83 2.91
N ASN A 59 -7.04 -3.39 2.24
CA ASN A 59 -7.12 -3.36 0.77
C ASN A 59 -6.59 -2.05 0.15
N CYS A 60 -6.10 -1.09 0.94
CA CYS A 60 -5.42 0.11 0.44
C CYS A 60 -4.01 -0.24 -0.05
N PRO A 61 -3.72 -0.25 -1.38
CA PRO A 61 -2.46 -0.78 -1.89
C PRO A 61 -1.23 -0.01 -1.43
N SER A 62 -1.36 1.29 -1.16
CA SER A 62 -0.25 2.15 -0.76
C SER A 62 -0.07 2.24 0.76
N GLY A 63 -0.96 1.63 1.54
CA GLY A 63 -1.00 1.81 2.99
C GLY A 63 -1.30 3.24 3.44
N ALA A 64 -1.87 4.06 2.54
CA ALA A 64 -2.33 5.41 2.86
C ALA A 64 -3.44 5.40 3.91
N ILE A 65 -4.30 4.38 3.88
CA ILE A 65 -5.32 4.13 4.91
C ILE A 65 -4.77 3.08 5.87
N ARG A 66 -4.74 3.44 7.15
CA ARG A 66 -4.43 2.56 8.29
C ARG A 66 -5.53 2.68 9.33
N TYR A 67 -5.57 1.74 10.26
CA TYR A 67 -6.55 1.74 11.33
C TYR A 67 -5.95 1.23 12.63
N GLU A 68 -6.58 1.62 13.74
CA GLU A 68 -6.33 1.06 15.06
C GLU A 68 -7.65 0.86 15.80
N TYR A 69 -7.74 -0.21 16.60
CA TYR A 69 -8.87 -0.36 17.52
C TYR A 69 -8.65 0.53 18.74
N ASN A 70 -9.70 1.25 19.15
CA ASN A 70 -9.64 2.23 20.23
C ASN A 70 -9.35 1.62 21.61
N ASP A 71 -9.57 0.31 21.77
CA ASP A 71 -9.27 -0.45 22.98
C ASP A 71 -7.84 -1.01 23.02
N GLY A 72 -7.05 -0.76 21.96
CA GLY A 72 -5.68 -1.25 21.82
C GLY A 72 -5.57 -2.74 21.50
N SER A 73 -6.68 -3.43 21.22
CA SER A 73 -6.71 -4.89 21.09
C SER A 73 -5.97 -5.43 19.87
N HIS A 74 -5.78 -4.65 18.80
CA HIS A 74 -5.16 -5.15 17.58
C HIS A 74 -4.39 -4.07 16.78
N SER A 75 -3.21 -4.48 16.31
CA SER A 75 -2.52 -3.85 15.19
C SER A 75 -2.90 -4.54 13.87
N GLU A 76 -2.64 -3.86 12.77
CA GLU A 76 -2.75 -4.45 11.45
C GLU A 76 -1.84 -5.69 11.33
N PRO A 77 -2.37 -6.89 11.02
CA PRO A 77 -1.58 -8.11 11.03
C PRO A 77 -0.56 -8.11 9.89
N ALA A 78 0.62 -8.67 10.17
CA ALA A 78 1.60 -8.95 9.12
C ALA A 78 1.00 -9.94 8.09
N PRO A 79 1.31 -9.79 6.79
CA PRO A 79 0.87 -10.74 5.80
C PRO A 79 1.56 -12.10 5.99
N VAL A 80 0.86 -13.17 5.63
CA VAL A 80 1.40 -14.54 5.63
C VAL A 80 2.45 -14.78 4.53
N VAL A 81 2.45 -13.95 3.49
CA VAL A 81 3.42 -13.97 2.39
C VAL A 81 3.78 -12.54 2.07
N ASN A 82 5.08 -12.24 2.04
CA ASN A 82 5.59 -10.97 1.57
C ASN A 82 5.48 -10.90 0.04
N LEU A 83 4.75 -9.91 -0.46
CA LEU A 83 4.48 -9.77 -1.89
C LEU A 83 4.94 -8.41 -2.40
N VAL A 84 5.41 -8.38 -3.65
CA VAL A 84 5.41 -7.18 -4.47
C VAL A 84 4.66 -7.44 -5.77
N HIS A 85 3.57 -6.71 -5.97
CA HIS A 85 2.81 -6.73 -7.22
C HIS A 85 3.33 -5.64 -8.17
N ILE A 86 3.64 -6.03 -9.40
CA ILE A 86 3.95 -5.07 -10.47
C ILE A 86 2.64 -4.59 -11.08
N ARG A 87 2.27 -3.34 -10.81
CA ARG A 87 1.04 -2.75 -11.38
C ARG A 87 1.28 -2.29 -12.81
N GLU A 88 0.40 -2.68 -13.72
CA GLU A 88 0.36 -2.19 -15.10
C GLU A 88 0.42 -0.66 -15.13
N ASN A 89 1.39 -0.10 -15.88
CA ASN A 89 1.63 1.35 -16.00
C ASN A 89 1.76 2.11 -14.67
N GLY A 90 2.01 1.39 -13.57
CA GLY A 90 1.93 1.92 -12.22
C GLY A 90 3.10 1.52 -11.33
N PRO A 91 2.97 1.74 -10.01
CA PRO A 91 4.03 1.49 -9.06
C PRO A 91 4.22 0.00 -8.74
N LEU A 92 5.28 -0.29 -7.98
CA LEU A 92 5.46 -1.57 -7.29
C LEU A 92 4.67 -1.52 -5.98
N ALA A 93 3.70 -2.42 -5.80
CA ALA A 93 2.87 -2.47 -4.59
C ALA A 93 3.35 -3.57 -3.65
N PHE A 94 4.00 -3.18 -2.56
CA PHE A 94 4.54 -4.07 -1.53
C PHE A 94 3.50 -4.35 -0.45
N ASN A 95 3.48 -5.59 0.03
CA ASN A 95 2.73 -6.05 1.19
C ASN A 95 3.65 -6.96 2.04
N ALA A 96 4.25 -6.41 3.08
CA ALA A 96 5.22 -7.04 4.00
C ALA A 96 5.42 -6.11 5.22
N PRO A 97 5.98 -6.56 6.35
CA PRO A 97 6.50 -5.65 7.37
C PRO A 97 7.69 -4.85 6.81
N LEU A 98 7.48 -3.58 6.43
CA LEU A 98 8.41 -2.80 5.62
C LEU A 98 9.33 -1.90 6.46
N LEU A 99 10.63 -2.06 6.24
CA LEU A 99 11.66 -1.13 6.68
C LEU A 99 12.23 -0.39 5.47
N ILE A 100 11.75 0.83 5.21
CA ILE A 100 12.17 1.63 4.04
C ILE A 100 13.17 2.70 4.49
N ALA A 101 14.38 2.66 3.94
CA ALA A 101 15.47 3.55 4.34
C ALA A 101 15.67 3.59 5.88
N GLY A 102 15.53 2.43 6.53
CA GLY A 102 15.67 2.27 7.99
C GLY A 102 14.48 2.72 8.83
N LYS A 103 13.37 3.13 8.23
CA LYS A 103 12.14 3.52 8.94
C LYS A 103 11.06 2.45 8.80
N ASP A 104 10.31 2.21 9.86
CA ASP A 104 9.10 1.39 9.82
C ASP A 104 8.02 2.14 9.04
N GLU A 105 7.57 1.55 7.93
CA GLU A 105 6.56 2.11 7.04
C GLU A 105 5.25 1.31 7.02
N GLY A 106 5.08 0.40 8.00
CA GLY A 106 3.93 -0.46 8.15
C GLY A 106 3.92 -1.65 7.18
N MET A 107 2.72 -2.13 6.86
CA MET A 107 2.56 -3.39 6.11
C MET A 107 2.47 -3.21 4.59
N ARG A 108 2.13 -2.01 4.11
CA ARG A 108 1.87 -1.76 2.68
C ARG A 108 2.49 -0.46 2.23
N ALA A 109 3.11 -0.47 1.06
CA ALA A 109 3.59 0.73 0.40
C ALA A 109 3.60 0.54 -1.12
N THR A 110 3.28 1.60 -1.85
CA THR A 110 3.52 1.65 -3.29
C THR A 110 4.76 2.47 -3.57
N LEU A 111 5.76 1.87 -4.23
CA LEU A 111 7.04 2.51 -4.53
C LEU A 111 7.13 2.87 -6.01
N CYS A 112 7.76 4.01 -6.28
CA CYS A 112 7.86 4.61 -7.60
C CYS A 112 8.58 3.68 -8.59
N ARG A 113 7.89 3.35 -9.70
CA ARG A 113 8.45 2.59 -10.83
C ARG A 113 8.75 3.47 -12.05
N CYS A 114 8.08 4.62 -12.18
CA CYS A 114 8.19 5.49 -13.36
C CYS A 114 9.40 6.44 -13.36
N GLY A 115 10.05 6.63 -12.20
CA GLY A 115 11.17 7.57 -12.06
C GLY A 115 10.78 9.04 -11.83
N GLU A 116 9.50 9.41 -11.94
CA GLU A 116 9.04 10.81 -11.91
C GLU A 116 8.41 11.28 -10.60
N SER A 117 8.35 10.40 -9.59
CA SER A 117 7.77 10.79 -8.29
C SER A 117 8.56 11.92 -7.61
N HIS A 118 7.86 12.86 -6.98
CA HIS A 118 8.44 13.88 -6.12
C HIS A 118 8.53 13.42 -4.66
N ASN A 119 7.79 12.38 -4.26
CA ASN A 119 7.82 11.77 -2.93
C ASN A 119 8.64 10.46 -2.87
N LYS A 120 9.79 10.39 -3.55
CA LYS A 120 10.59 9.15 -3.61
C LYS A 120 11.02 8.69 -2.21
N PRO A 121 10.98 7.38 -1.93
CA PRO A 121 10.76 6.27 -2.87
C PRO A 121 9.30 5.92 -3.15
N PHE A 122 8.35 6.60 -2.51
CA PHE A 122 6.92 6.32 -2.65
C PHE A 122 6.42 6.75 -4.03
N CYS A 123 5.30 6.18 -4.44
CA CYS A 123 4.54 6.64 -5.59
C CYS A 123 3.53 7.70 -5.16
N ASP A 124 3.54 8.83 -5.85
CA ASP A 124 2.66 9.99 -5.66
C ASP A 124 1.79 10.25 -6.91
N HIS A 125 1.39 9.19 -7.59
CA HIS A 125 0.50 9.22 -8.77
C HIS A 125 1.07 9.87 -10.05
N ARG A 126 2.28 10.44 -10.01
CA ARG A 126 2.97 11.06 -11.17
C ARG A 126 3.15 10.15 -12.39
N HIS A 127 3.08 8.83 -12.22
CA HIS A 127 3.11 7.87 -13.34
C HIS A 127 1.95 8.06 -14.33
N VAL A 128 0.81 8.58 -13.88
CA VAL A 128 -0.31 8.95 -14.77
C VAL A 128 0.03 10.23 -15.54
N GLU A 129 0.53 11.25 -14.85
CA GLU A 129 0.88 12.54 -15.44
C GLU A 129 2.00 12.45 -16.48
N CYS A 130 3.03 11.64 -16.21
CA CYS A 130 4.13 11.44 -17.15
C CYS A 130 3.83 10.40 -18.25
N GLY A 131 2.64 9.79 -18.24
CA GLY A 131 2.26 8.78 -19.23
C GLY A 131 3.16 7.55 -19.20
N PHE A 132 3.51 7.06 -18.01
CA PHE A 132 4.39 5.91 -17.85
C PHE A 132 3.77 4.66 -18.48
N ILE A 133 4.48 4.06 -19.45
CA ILE A 133 4.07 2.82 -20.11
C ILE A 133 5.05 1.72 -19.75
N ALA A 134 4.57 0.74 -18.97
CA ALA A 134 5.33 -0.46 -18.67
C ALA A 134 4.41 -1.58 -18.20
N THR A 135 4.60 -2.76 -18.80
CA THR A 135 3.84 -3.96 -18.47
C THR A 135 3.95 -4.29 -16.98
N GLY A 136 2.82 -4.69 -16.40
CA GLY A 136 2.70 -5.41 -15.14
C GLY A 136 2.84 -6.92 -15.32
N GLU A 137 2.98 -7.38 -16.56
CA GLU A 137 3.13 -8.77 -16.98
C GLU A 137 4.50 -9.01 -17.60
N PRO A 138 5.61 -8.89 -16.85
CA PRO A 138 6.92 -9.25 -17.37
C PRO A 138 7.01 -10.76 -17.63
N VAL A 139 8.02 -11.16 -18.40
CA VAL A 139 8.29 -12.57 -18.69
C VAL A 139 8.63 -13.30 -17.40
N GLU A 140 7.93 -14.39 -17.14
CA GLU A 140 8.19 -15.31 -16.03
C GLU A 140 9.63 -15.80 -16.06
N LYS A 141 10.29 -15.78 -14.91
CA LYS A 141 11.54 -16.49 -14.69
C LYS A 141 11.31 -17.62 -13.69
N LYS A 142 11.98 -18.74 -13.91
CA LYS A 142 11.98 -19.83 -12.92
C LYS A 142 12.58 -19.30 -11.62
N SER A 143 11.81 -19.39 -10.55
CA SER A 143 12.25 -19.11 -9.18
C SER A 143 12.12 -20.38 -8.34
N GLU A 144 13.06 -20.57 -7.43
CA GLU A 144 12.97 -21.62 -6.42
C GLU A 144 12.11 -21.12 -5.26
N ALA A 145 11.26 -21.98 -4.72
CA ALA A 145 10.42 -21.63 -3.58
C ALA A 145 11.31 -21.31 -2.37
N LEU A 146 11.05 -20.16 -1.73
CA LEU A 146 11.73 -19.79 -0.50
C LEU A 146 11.32 -20.73 0.65
N PRO A 147 12.24 -21.10 1.55
CA PRO A 147 11.91 -21.90 2.74
C PRO A 147 11.03 -21.14 3.73
N GLN A 148 11.08 -19.81 3.71
CA GLN A 148 10.24 -18.89 4.48
C GLN A 148 9.74 -17.78 3.55
N ARG A 149 8.48 -17.35 3.74
CA ARG A 149 7.81 -16.40 2.84
C ARG A 149 7.45 -15.07 3.50
N ASP A 150 7.63 -14.97 4.80
CA ASP A 150 7.26 -13.83 5.64
C ASP A 150 8.50 -13.21 6.31
N GLY A 151 8.26 -12.31 7.26
CA GLY A 151 9.30 -11.62 8.02
C GLY A 151 9.57 -10.20 7.50
N PRO A 152 10.44 -9.44 8.17
CA PRO A 152 10.70 -8.05 7.80
C PRO A 152 11.37 -7.94 6.43
N LEU A 153 10.97 -6.93 5.66
CA LEU A 153 11.52 -6.62 4.35
C LEU A 153 12.20 -5.25 4.36
N GLN A 154 13.52 -5.24 4.18
CA GLN A 154 14.28 -4.00 4.08
C GLN A 154 14.30 -3.52 2.64
N VAL A 155 13.96 -2.24 2.44
CA VAL A 155 14.02 -1.58 1.14
C VAL A 155 14.95 -0.37 1.24
N ASN A 156 16.07 -0.43 0.54
CA ASN A 156 17.05 0.64 0.45
C ASN A 156 16.96 1.29 -0.94
N PRO A 157 16.22 2.40 -1.07
CA PRO A 157 16.00 3.04 -2.37
C PRO A 157 17.22 3.85 -2.81
N THR A 158 17.48 3.84 -4.12
CA THR A 158 18.37 4.81 -4.77
C THR A 158 17.52 5.82 -5.53
N ARG A 159 17.81 7.12 -5.41
CA ARG A 159 17.06 8.16 -6.14
C ARG A 159 17.20 7.92 -7.65
N ASN A 160 16.07 7.77 -8.33
CA ASN A 160 15.99 7.44 -9.77
C ASN A 160 16.77 6.16 -10.15
N GLY A 161 16.99 5.26 -9.19
CA GLY A 161 17.69 4.00 -9.39
C GLY A 161 16.85 2.82 -8.92
N PRO A 162 17.43 1.60 -8.91
CA PRO A 162 16.75 0.42 -8.41
C PRO A 162 16.45 0.51 -6.92
N LEU A 163 15.46 -0.27 -6.49
CA LEU A 163 15.22 -0.58 -5.09
C LEU A 163 16.09 -1.77 -4.71
N HIS A 164 16.90 -1.62 -3.65
CA HIS A 164 17.65 -2.73 -3.09
C HIS A 164 16.80 -3.37 -2.00
N VAL A 165 16.29 -4.57 -2.27
CA VAL A 165 15.34 -5.25 -1.38
C VAL A 165 16.02 -6.46 -0.73
N ILE A 166 15.91 -6.58 0.59
CA ILE A 166 16.52 -7.64 1.39
C ILE A 166 15.46 -8.27 2.29
N GLY A 167 15.29 -9.59 2.19
CA GLY A 167 14.32 -10.38 2.93
C GLY A 167 13.56 -11.35 2.03
N ASN A 168 12.62 -12.09 2.60
CA ASN A 168 11.76 -13.00 1.85
C ASN A 168 10.72 -12.20 1.07
N LEU A 169 10.59 -12.44 -0.23
CA LEU A 169 9.67 -11.71 -1.10
C LEU A 169 9.32 -12.55 -2.32
N GLU A 170 8.02 -12.71 -2.59
CA GLU A 170 7.57 -13.17 -3.89
C GLU A 170 7.25 -11.95 -4.78
N VAL A 171 7.88 -11.91 -5.96
CA VAL A 171 7.58 -10.91 -6.99
C VAL A 171 6.49 -11.49 -7.87
N VAL A 172 5.38 -10.77 -7.99
CA VAL A 172 4.23 -11.23 -8.78
C VAL A 172 3.79 -10.20 -9.81
N SER A 173 3.32 -10.70 -10.94
CA SER A 173 2.76 -9.90 -12.01
C SER A 173 1.44 -9.24 -11.59
N GLY A 174 0.91 -8.35 -12.44
CA GLY A 174 -0.36 -7.67 -12.22
C GLY A 174 -1.55 -8.62 -12.02
N THR A 175 -1.52 -9.78 -12.69
CA THR A 175 -2.52 -10.85 -12.60
C THR A 175 -2.17 -11.94 -11.59
N GLY A 176 -1.07 -11.81 -10.85
CA GLY A 176 -0.72 -12.68 -9.72
C GLY A 176 0.15 -13.89 -10.05
N ARG A 177 0.82 -13.90 -11.21
CA ARG A 177 1.80 -14.95 -11.55
C ARG A 177 3.14 -14.61 -10.90
N THR A 178 3.80 -15.56 -10.27
CA THR A 178 5.18 -15.38 -9.77
C THR A 178 6.15 -15.26 -10.95
N ILE A 179 7.13 -14.35 -10.84
CA ILE A 179 8.08 -14.03 -11.93
C ILE A 179 9.54 -14.04 -11.48
#